data_AF-A0A1F7CRQ6-F1
#
_entry.id   AF-A0A1F7CRQ6-F1
#
_cell.length_a   1.000
_cell.length_b   1.000
_cell.length_c   1.000
_cell.angle_alpha   90.00
_cell.angle_beta   90.00
_cell.angle_gamma   90.00
#
_symmetry.space_group_name_H-M   'P 1'
#
loop_
_entity.id
_entity.type
_entity.pdbx_description
1 polymer ?
#
loop_
_entity_poly.entity_id
_entity_poly.type
_entity_poly.pdbx_seq_one_letter_code
_entity_poly.pdbx_strand_id
1 'polypeptide(L)'
;MTLPSSHRLWTSTVLRWTASAALLLLGGKFLAVHITTVRDVRASSLPLAQEIPALERRVSILKEQQELTELSHALRVGSPEEKVHVYALPNKTDIDKVITAFDVFAEELRHQKTLMKISPMVFGEAALAENGIRTQSLTFEATLHRDGIAALQTFVRLGGLLSVADALRSDERSRLLLQTELENPAAIVALEQFLNTDLLSYLREPRPAEEQLLKSFSNQSFERAFRDIVRNSLLADAGRLLTPEFMQTLHDAKLWPMQMMDMEAMSLEVGGAAEWYRVKVKVVLFMRAV
;
A
#
# COMPACT_ATOMS: atom_id res chain seq x y z
N MET A 1 54.12 -43.20 78.87
CA MET A 1 52.67 -43.48 78.81
C MET A 1 52.14 -43.06 77.45
N THR A 2 52.17 -43.98 76.50
CA THR A 2 51.70 -43.80 75.13
C THR A 2 50.18 -43.97 75.13
N LEU A 3 49.46 -42.86 74.93
CA LEU A 3 48.02 -42.90 74.66
C LEU A 3 47.77 -43.76 73.40
N PRO A 4 46.79 -44.66 73.43
CA PRO A 4 46.61 -45.67 72.40
C PRO A 4 46.29 -45.02 71.05
N SER A 5 47.06 -45.40 70.02
CA SER A 5 46.98 -44.91 68.64
C SER A 5 45.61 -45.12 67.98
N SER A 6 44.73 -45.93 68.59
CA SER A 6 43.36 -46.20 68.13
C SER A 6 42.43 -44.98 68.23
N HIS A 7 42.56 -44.13 69.26
CA HIS A 7 41.67 -42.96 69.40
C HIS A 7 41.93 -41.87 68.35
N ARG A 8 43.17 -41.75 67.85
CA ARG A 8 43.54 -40.77 66.82
C ARG A 8 42.99 -41.14 65.44
N LEU A 9 42.94 -42.43 65.13
CA LEU A 9 42.35 -42.93 63.89
C LEU A 9 40.83 -42.72 63.91
N TRP A 10 40.18 -43.00 65.03
CA TRP A 10 38.71 -42.88 65.16
C TRP A 10 38.22 -41.43 65.02
N THR A 11 38.88 -40.46 65.67
CA THR A 11 38.51 -39.04 65.54
C THR A 11 38.73 -38.52 64.12
N SER A 12 39.79 -38.99 63.44
CA SER A 12 40.04 -38.63 62.03
C SER A 12 38.99 -39.19 61.07
N THR A 13 38.50 -40.41 61.32
CA THR A 13 37.43 -41.00 60.51
C THR A 13 36.11 -40.26 60.71
N VAL A 14 35.73 -39.97 61.96
CA VAL A 14 34.48 -39.23 62.25
C VAL A 14 34.51 -37.84 61.60
N LEU A 15 35.64 -37.12 61.66
CA LEU A 15 35.78 -35.80 61.03
C LEU A 15 35.65 -35.85 59.50
N ARG A 16 36.19 -36.90 58.85
CA ARG A 16 36.06 -37.07 57.39
C ARG A 16 34.63 -37.36 56.98
N TRP A 17 33.91 -38.18 57.75
CA TRP A 17 32.51 -38.49 57.48
C TRP A 17 31.60 -37.27 57.69
N THR A 18 31.82 -36.49 58.75
CA THR A 18 31.03 -35.25 58.97
C THR A 18 31.33 -34.20 57.92
N ALA A 19 32.59 -34.03 57.50
CA ALA A 19 32.95 -33.13 56.41
C ALA A 19 32.33 -33.55 55.07
N SER A 20 32.31 -34.87 54.77
CA SER A 20 31.68 -35.40 53.57
C SER A 20 30.16 -35.19 53.58
N ALA A 21 29.50 -35.44 54.71
CA ALA A 21 28.07 -35.19 54.87
C ALA A 21 27.72 -33.70 54.74
N ALA A 22 28.56 -32.81 55.29
CA ALA A 22 28.39 -31.36 55.15
C ALA A 22 28.53 -30.90 53.69
N LEU A 23 29.51 -31.43 52.95
CA LEU A 23 29.69 -31.14 51.52
C LEU A 23 28.50 -31.63 50.68
N LEU A 24 27.95 -32.81 50.98
CA LEU A 24 26.75 -33.32 50.31
C LEU A 24 25.52 -32.46 50.57
N LEU A 25 25.31 -32.02 51.83
CA LEU A 25 24.21 -31.11 52.17
C LEU A 25 24.36 -29.75 51.50
N LEU A 26 25.57 -29.20 51.46
CA LEU A 26 25.85 -27.94 50.77
C LEU A 26 25.58 -28.08 49.25
N GLY A 27 26.03 -29.18 48.64
CA GLY A 27 25.76 -29.48 47.24
C GLY A 27 24.27 -29.59 46.94
N GLY A 28 23.51 -30.28 47.80
CA GLY A 28 22.05 -30.36 47.69
C GLY A 28 21.36 -28.99 47.77
N LYS A 29 21.81 -28.12 48.67
CA LYS A 29 21.28 -26.75 48.79
C LYS A 29 21.55 -25.91 47.55
N PHE A 30 22.76 -25.99 46.99
CA PHE A 30 23.10 -25.30 45.73
C PHE A 30 22.24 -25.80 44.57
N LEU A 31 22.01 -27.11 44.49
CA LEU A 31 21.18 -27.70 43.44
C LEU A 31 19.72 -27.25 43.57
N ALA A 32 19.19 -27.18 44.79
CA ALA A 32 17.84 -26.68 45.05
C ALA A 32 17.67 -25.22 44.63
N VAL A 33 18.63 -24.35 44.98
CA VAL A 33 18.62 -22.94 44.57
C VAL A 33 18.72 -22.82 43.04
N HIS A 34 19.58 -23.62 42.40
CA HIS A 34 19.72 -23.61 40.96
C HIS A 34 18.42 -24.01 40.25
N ILE A 35 17.72 -25.04 40.75
CA ILE A 35 16.42 -25.47 40.22
C ILE A 35 15.38 -24.36 40.34
N THR A 36 15.32 -23.63 41.46
CA THR A 36 14.35 -22.54 41.62
C THR A 36 14.67 -21.37 40.69
N THR A 37 15.94 -20.98 40.55
CA THR A 37 16.35 -19.91 39.64
C THR A 37 16.07 -20.28 38.18
N VAL A 38 16.36 -21.52 37.76
CA VAL A 38 16.03 -21.99 36.40
C VAL A 38 14.52 -21.99 36.17
N ARG A 39 13.72 -22.37 37.17
CA ARG A 39 12.26 -22.37 37.07
C ARG A 39 11.70 -20.94 36.96
N ASP A 40 12.22 -19.98 37.72
CA ASP A 40 11.80 -18.58 37.66
C ASP A 40 12.19 -17.91 36.34
N VAL A 41 13.39 -18.20 35.83
CA VAL A 41 13.82 -17.77 34.49
C VAL A 41 12.91 -18.40 33.43
N ARG A 42 12.57 -19.69 33.54
CA ARG A 42 11.69 -20.35 32.59
C ARG A 42 10.26 -19.77 32.63
N ALA A 43 9.75 -19.43 33.81
CA ALA A 43 8.42 -18.84 33.99
C ALA A 43 8.33 -17.40 33.46
N SER A 44 9.40 -16.61 33.59
CA SER A 44 9.44 -15.22 33.12
C SER A 44 9.83 -15.09 31.64
N SER A 45 10.70 -15.96 31.12
CA SER A 45 11.24 -15.86 29.75
C SER A 45 10.37 -16.52 28.68
N LEU A 46 9.60 -17.57 29.03
CA LEU A 46 8.69 -18.23 28.08
C LEU A 46 7.59 -17.32 27.51
N PRO A 47 6.88 -16.50 28.31
CA PRO A 47 5.87 -15.59 27.75
C PRO A 47 6.49 -14.53 26.83
N LEU A 48 7.67 -14.00 27.18
CA LEU A 48 8.42 -13.07 26.30
C LEU A 48 8.86 -13.74 24.99
N ALA A 49 9.30 -14.99 25.02
CA ALA A 49 9.65 -15.74 23.81
C ALA A 49 8.45 -16.06 22.90
N GLN A 50 7.23 -16.09 23.45
CA GLN A 50 6.00 -16.27 22.67
C GLN A 50 5.55 -14.98 21.96
N GLU A 51 5.96 -13.80 22.46
CA GLU A 51 5.67 -12.51 21.83
C GLU A 51 6.67 -12.14 20.73
N ILE A 52 7.89 -12.72 20.75
CA ILE A 52 8.93 -12.48 19.73
C ILE A 52 8.43 -12.76 18.31
N PRO A 53 7.80 -13.91 17.97
CA PRO A 53 7.33 -14.17 16.61
C PRO A 53 6.23 -13.20 16.15
N ALA A 54 5.39 -12.71 17.08
CA ALA A 54 4.35 -11.74 16.77
C ALA A 54 4.93 -10.34 16.52
N LEU A 55 5.94 -9.95 17.28
CA LEU A 55 6.70 -8.71 17.06
C LEU A 55 7.57 -8.80 15.80
N GLU A 56 8.22 -9.92 15.53
CA GLU A 56 8.95 -10.18 14.29
C GLU A 56 8.03 -10.12 13.07
N ARG A 57 6.81 -10.68 13.14
CA ARG A 57 5.81 -10.51 12.07
C ARG A 57 5.37 -9.06 11.93
N ARG A 58 5.15 -8.33 13.02
CA ARG A 58 4.78 -6.90 12.94
C ARG A 58 5.92 -6.07 12.35
N VAL A 59 7.15 -6.31 12.77
CA VAL A 59 8.34 -5.64 12.23
C VAL A 59 8.57 -6.04 10.78
N SER A 60 8.39 -7.31 10.40
CA SER A 60 8.51 -7.73 9.00
C SER A 60 7.43 -7.11 8.14
N ILE A 61 6.18 -7.04 8.61
CA ILE A 61 5.08 -6.38 7.89
C ILE A 61 5.32 -4.87 7.78
N LEU A 62 5.77 -4.21 8.85
CA LEU A 62 6.08 -2.78 8.82
C LEU A 62 7.29 -2.49 7.94
N LYS A 63 8.31 -3.35 7.96
CA LYS A 63 9.48 -3.27 7.11
C LYS A 63 9.12 -3.56 5.66
N GLU A 64 8.25 -4.52 5.39
CA GLU A 64 7.72 -4.82 4.06
C GLU A 64 6.82 -3.68 3.57
N GLN A 65 6.05 -3.01 4.43
CA GLN A 65 5.29 -1.80 4.09
C GLN A 65 6.20 -0.59 3.85
N GLN A 66 7.27 -0.44 4.64
CA GLN A 66 8.27 0.61 4.43
C GLN A 66 9.06 0.34 3.15
N GLU A 67 9.56 -0.88 2.94
CA GLU A 67 10.23 -1.31 1.73
C GLU A 67 9.28 -1.24 0.53
N LEU A 68 7.99 -1.55 0.66
CA LEU A 68 6.98 -1.32 -0.40
C LEU A 68 6.72 0.16 -0.63
N THR A 69 6.79 1.01 0.39
CA THR A 69 6.62 2.47 0.25
C THR A 69 7.87 3.06 -0.41
N GLU A 70 9.07 2.63 -0.02
CA GLU A 70 10.36 3.01 -0.59
C GLU A 70 10.55 2.42 -1.99
N LEU A 71 10.17 1.16 -2.26
CA LEU A 71 10.08 0.58 -3.60
C LEU A 71 8.98 1.25 -4.40
N SER A 72 7.83 1.60 -3.84
CA SER A 72 6.79 2.36 -4.56
C SER A 72 7.31 3.76 -4.91
N HIS A 73 8.10 4.38 -4.03
CA HIS A 73 8.77 5.65 -4.30
C HIS A 73 9.93 5.51 -5.31
N ALA A 74 10.68 4.41 -5.28
CA ALA A 74 11.81 4.14 -6.18
C ALA A 74 11.36 3.57 -7.55
N LEU A 75 10.26 2.82 -7.61
CA LEU A 75 9.59 2.34 -8.82
C LEU A 75 8.64 3.40 -9.41
N ARG A 76 8.28 4.43 -8.63
CA ARG A 76 7.72 5.69 -9.16
C ARG A 76 8.75 6.49 -9.98
N VAL A 77 10.02 6.04 -10.04
CA VAL A 77 11.05 6.57 -10.94
C VAL A 77 11.00 5.82 -12.28
N GLY A 78 9.90 6.01 -13.01
CA GLY A 78 10.11 6.58 -14.34
C GLY A 78 10.46 8.04 -14.06
N SER A 79 11.56 8.57 -14.61
CA SER A 79 12.01 9.93 -14.28
C SER A 79 10.80 10.88 -14.30
N PRO A 80 10.70 11.86 -13.39
CA PRO A 80 9.77 12.97 -13.57
C PRO A 80 9.81 13.53 -15.01
N GLU A 81 10.93 13.44 -15.72
CA GLU A 81 11.06 13.73 -17.16
C GLU A 81 10.34 12.72 -18.07
N GLU A 82 10.32 11.44 -17.72
CA GLU A 82 9.53 10.40 -18.40
C GLU A 82 8.03 10.67 -18.24
N LYS A 83 7.59 11.13 -17.06
CA LYS A 83 6.20 11.59 -16.88
C LYS A 83 5.89 12.85 -17.69
N VAL A 84 6.86 13.75 -17.87
CA VAL A 84 6.69 14.95 -18.73
C VAL A 84 6.66 14.59 -20.22
N HIS A 85 7.37 13.54 -20.65
CA HIS A 85 7.38 13.09 -22.04
C HIS A 85 6.21 12.18 -22.41
N VAL A 86 5.65 11.43 -21.46
CA VAL A 86 4.52 10.52 -21.67
C VAL A 86 3.17 11.24 -21.48
N TYR A 87 3.07 12.18 -20.54
CA TYR A 87 1.83 12.90 -20.25
C TYR A 87 1.83 14.32 -20.82
N ALA A 88 0.80 14.67 -21.59
CA ALA A 88 0.59 16.03 -22.10
C ALA A 88 0.18 16.98 -20.95
N LEU A 89 1.16 17.45 -20.17
CA LEU A 89 0.91 18.41 -19.09
C LEU A 89 0.51 19.78 -19.67
N PRO A 90 -0.56 20.41 -19.15
CA PRO A 90 -0.96 21.73 -19.60
C PRO A 90 0.06 22.80 -19.16
N ASN A 91 0.18 23.87 -19.95
CA ASN A 91 1.06 25.01 -19.64
C ASN A 91 0.54 25.84 -18.44
N LYS A 92 -0.78 25.80 -18.19
CA LYS A 92 -1.45 26.45 -17.07
C LYS A 92 -2.53 25.52 -16.54
N THR A 93 -2.67 25.44 -15.22
CA THR A 93 -3.84 24.82 -14.58
C THR A 93 -5.09 25.61 -14.97
N ASP A 94 -6.05 24.91 -15.56
CA ASP A 94 -7.42 25.42 -15.70
C ASP A 94 -8.13 25.18 -14.37
N ILE A 95 -8.04 26.17 -13.48
CA ILE A 95 -8.56 26.09 -12.11
C ILE A 95 -10.07 25.83 -12.15
N ASP A 96 -10.79 26.48 -13.07
CA ASP A 96 -12.24 26.33 -13.20
C ASP A 96 -12.61 24.90 -13.61
N LYS A 97 -11.86 24.30 -14.54
CA LYS A 97 -12.04 22.89 -14.92
C LYS A 97 -11.78 21.94 -13.74
N VAL A 98 -10.74 22.18 -12.94
CA VAL A 98 -10.42 21.37 -11.76
C VAL A 98 -11.52 21.50 -10.69
N ILE A 99 -11.95 22.72 -10.36
CA ILE A 99 -13.05 22.95 -9.41
C ILE A 99 -14.31 22.24 -9.88
N THR A 100 -14.68 22.43 -11.16
CA THR A 100 -15.88 21.80 -11.74
C THR A 100 -15.79 20.28 -11.69
N ALA A 101 -14.63 19.70 -11.96
CA ALA A 101 -14.42 18.25 -11.85
C ALA A 101 -14.63 17.73 -10.43
N PHE A 102 -14.09 18.42 -9.42
CA PHE A 102 -14.32 18.06 -8.02
C PHE A 102 -15.76 18.31 -7.56
N ASP A 103 -16.44 19.33 -8.09
CA ASP A 103 -17.84 19.61 -7.76
C ASP A 103 -18.77 18.54 -8.32
N VAL A 104 -18.58 18.12 -9.58
CA VAL A 104 -19.32 17.00 -10.18
C VAL A 104 -19.02 15.70 -9.43
N PHE A 105 -17.77 15.46 -9.06
CA PHE A 105 -17.40 14.30 -8.25
C PHE A 105 -18.05 14.34 -6.85
N ALA A 106 -18.09 15.51 -6.20
CA ALA A 106 -18.75 15.67 -4.92
C ALA A 106 -20.27 15.44 -5.01
N GLU A 107 -20.90 15.84 -6.12
CA GLU A 107 -22.30 15.54 -6.38
C GLU A 107 -22.55 14.03 -6.51
N GLU A 108 -21.70 13.32 -7.27
CA GLU A 108 -21.78 11.86 -7.39
C GLU A 108 -21.61 11.16 -6.03
N LEU A 109 -20.64 11.58 -5.21
CA LEU A 109 -20.48 11.02 -3.86
C LEU A 109 -21.68 11.30 -2.93
N ARG A 110 -22.35 12.46 -3.08
CA ARG A 110 -23.58 12.74 -2.33
C ARG A 110 -24.72 11.85 -2.80
N HIS A 111 -24.85 11.63 -4.10
CA HIS A 111 -25.84 10.73 -4.68
C HIS A 111 -25.65 9.29 -4.15
N GLN A 112 -24.39 8.83 -4.06
CA GLN A 112 -24.03 7.55 -3.45
C GLN A 112 -24.10 7.54 -1.90
N LYS A 113 -24.42 8.67 -1.26
CA LYS A 113 -24.47 8.87 0.20
C LYS A 113 -23.14 8.61 0.92
N THR A 114 -22.02 8.79 0.24
CA THR A 114 -20.67 8.61 0.78
C THR A 114 -19.98 9.94 1.14
N LEU A 115 -20.58 11.08 0.80
CA LEU A 115 -20.13 12.43 1.17
C LEU A 115 -21.24 13.19 1.91
N MET A 116 -20.91 13.73 3.09
CA MET A 116 -21.82 14.62 3.84
C MET A 116 -21.54 16.10 3.59
N LYS A 117 -20.28 16.49 3.64
CA LYS A 117 -19.86 17.90 3.54
C LYS A 117 -18.49 18.00 2.91
N ILE A 118 -18.27 19.04 2.12
CA ILE A 118 -16.98 19.44 1.56
C ILE A 118 -16.76 20.93 1.87
N SER A 119 -15.55 21.29 2.28
CA SER A 119 -15.15 22.68 2.44
C SER A 119 -14.87 23.32 1.08
N PRO A 120 -14.83 24.66 1.00
CA PRO A 120 -14.24 25.33 -0.15
C PRO A 120 -12.82 24.81 -0.41
N MET A 121 -12.49 24.70 -1.69
CA MET A 121 -11.16 24.34 -2.16
C MET A 121 -10.25 25.57 -2.12
N VAL A 122 -9.05 25.41 -1.56
CA VAL A 122 -8.04 26.46 -1.46
C VAL A 122 -6.83 26.06 -2.28
N PHE A 123 -6.49 26.89 -3.27
CA PHE A 123 -5.33 26.71 -4.13
C PHE A 123 -4.13 27.45 -3.54
N GLY A 124 -3.01 26.75 -3.38
CA GLY A 124 -1.74 27.36 -3.03
C GLY A 124 -1.07 28.05 -4.23
N GLU A 125 0.05 28.70 -3.96
CA GLU A 125 0.90 29.29 -5.00
C GLU A 125 1.55 28.20 -5.86
N ALA A 126 1.75 28.51 -7.14
CA ALA A 126 2.42 27.60 -8.06
C ALA A 126 3.93 27.64 -7.83
N ALA A 127 4.52 26.53 -7.41
CA ALA A 127 5.95 26.37 -7.19
C ALA A 127 6.62 25.66 -8.38
N LEU A 128 7.91 25.93 -8.59
CA LEU A 128 8.72 25.16 -9.54
C LEU A 128 9.32 23.97 -8.77
N ALA A 129 9.02 22.75 -9.22
CA ALA A 129 9.71 21.56 -8.73
C ALA A 129 11.07 21.43 -9.43
N GLU A 130 12.00 20.69 -8.82
CA GLU A 130 13.39 20.53 -9.29
C GLU A 130 13.51 19.97 -10.72
N ASN A 131 12.44 19.37 -11.26
CA ASN A 131 12.45 18.61 -12.52
C ASN A 131 11.83 19.35 -13.71
N GLY A 132 11.78 20.68 -13.70
CA GLY A 132 11.14 21.45 -14.79
C GLY A 132 9.61 21.25 -14.85
N ILE A 133 9.00 20.90 -13.72
CA ILE A 133 7.55 20.74 -13.57
C ILE A 133 7.08 21.82 -12.61
N ARG A 134 6.00 22.52 -12.96
CA ARG A 134 5.33 23.43 -12.02
C ARG A 134 4.27 22.65 -11.26
N THR A 135 4.22 22.84 -9.96
CA THR A 135 3.24 22.20 -9.09
C THR A 135 2.36 23.26 -8.44
N GLN A 136 1.09 22.95 -8.28
CA GLN A 136 0.17 23.80 -7.52
C GLN A 136 -0.59 22.92 -6.54
N SER A 137 -0.61 23.32 -5.26
CA SER A 137 -1.33 22.57 -4.24
C SER A 137 -2.80 22.95 -4.20
N LEU A 138 -3.65 21.95 -4.02
CA LEU A 138 -5.09 22.07 -3.81
C LEU A 138 -5.39 21.45 -2.44
N THR A 139 -6.00 22.22 -1.55
CA THR A 139 -6.36 21.76 -0.21
C THR A 139 -7.86 21.90 0.05
N PHE A 140 -8.44 20.89 0.66
CA PHE A 140 -9.83 20.91 1.10
C PHE A 140 -10.05 19.90 2.22
N GLU A 141 -11.18 20.04 2.91
CA GLU A 141 -11.64 19.13 3.94
C GLU A 141 -13.00 18.55 3.54
N ALA A 142 -13.22 17.26 3.81
CA ALA A 142 -14.49 16.60 3.52
C ALA A 142 -14.87 15.64 4.65
N THR A 143 -16.17 15.43 4.84
CA THR A 143 -16.70 14.38 5.71
C THR A 143 -17.19 13.24 4.83
N LEU A 144 -16.43 12.15 4.81
CA LEU A 144 -16.57 11.03 3.89
C LEU A 144 -16.80 9.72 4.65
N HIS A 145 -17.62 8.85 4.08
CA HIS A 145 -17.64 7.43 4.44
C HIS A 145 -16.36 6.75 3.94
N ARG A 146 -15.96 5.61 4.51
CA ARG A 146 -14.80 4.83 4.07
C ARG A 146 -14.76 4.59 2.55
N ASP A 147 -15.91 4.26 1.95
CA ASP A 147 -16.02 4.07 0.49
C ASP A 147 -15.78 5.37 -0.29
N GLY A 148 -16.23 6.50 0.26
CA GLY A 148 -15.97 7.82 -0.32
C GLY A 148 -14.50 8.22 -0.29
N ILE A 149 -13.73 7.75 0.71
CA ILE A 149 -12.27 7.94 0.76
C ILE A 149 -11.60 7.15 -0.37
N ALA A 150 -11.96 5.88 -0.54
CA ALA A 150 -11.43 5.04 -1.62
C ALA A 150 -11.79 5.61 -3.00
N ALA A 151 -13.02 6.10 -3.16
CA ALA A 151 -13.48 6.78 -4.37
C ALA A 151 -12.67 8.06 -4.63
N LEU A 152 -12.41 8.87 -3.62
CA LEU A 152 -11.59 10.10 -3.75
C LEU A 152 -10.15 9.77 -4.17
N GLN A 153 -9.53 8.78 -3.53
CA GLN A 153 -8.18 8.35 -3.90
C GLN A 153 -8.14 7.85 -5.35
N THR A 154 -9.13 7.06 -5.75
CA THR A 154 -9.27 6.57 -7.13
C THR A 154 -9.44 7.73 -8.11
N PHE A 155 -10.32 8.69 -7.82
CA PHE A 155 -10.56 9.86 -8.66
C PHE A 155 -9.28 10.69 -8.88
N VAL A 156 -8.52 10.96 -7.81
CA VAL A 156 -7.24 11.68 -7.92
C VAL A 156 -6.23 10.88 -8.75
N ARG A 157 -6.14 9.56 -8.55
CA ARG A 157 -5.22 8.69 -9.30
C ARG A 157 -5.56 8.56 -10.78
N LEU A 158 -6.82 8.73 -11.16
CA LEU A 158 -7.26 8.78 -12.55
C LEU A 158 -6.90 10.11 -13.24
N GLY A 159 -6.52 11.13 -12.47
CA GLY A 159 -6.07 12.41 -12.98
C GLY A 159 -4.86 12.26 -13.91
N GLY A 160 -5.01 12.67 -15.16
CA GLY A 160 -3.95 12.63 -16.18
C GLY A 160 -3.79 11.30 -16.91
N LEU A 161 -4.54 10.25 -16.56
CA LEU A 161 -4.49 8.99 -17.29
C LEU A 161 -5.31 9.10 -18.57
N LEU A 162 -4.75 8.67 -19.70
CA LEU A 162 -5.39 8.76 -21.01
C LEU A 162 -5.78 7.38 -21.54
N SER A 163 -4.94 6.37 -21.27
CA SER A 163 -5.07 5.04 -21.84
C SER A 163 -5.18 3.95 -20.78
N VAL A 164 -5.58 2.75 -21.20
CA VAL A 164 -5.55 1.55 -20.35
C VAL A 164 -4.14 1.29 -19.82
N ALA A 165 -3.11 1.54 -20.62
CA ALA A 165 -1.71 1.40 -20.20
C ALA A 165 -1.33 2.28 -19.02
N ASP A 166 -1.95 3.45 -18.88
CA ASP A 166 -1.67 4.39 -17.79
C ASP A 166 -2.33 3.96 -16.48
N ALA A 167 -3.44 3.23 -16.56
CA ALA A 167 -4.13 2.68 -15.41
C ALA A 167 -3.50 1.40 -14.86
N LEU A 168 -2.66 0.73 -15.65
CA LEU A 168 -1.93 -0.47 -15.22
C LEU A 168 -0.57 -0.11 -14.60
N ARG A 169 -0.19 -0.85 -13.58
CA ARG A 169 1.15 -0.74 -12.98
C ARG A 169 2.20 -1.28 -13.94
N SER A 170 3.46 -0.88 -13.74
CA SER A 170 4.57 -1.31 -14.59
C SER A 170 4.78 -2.83 -14.57
N ASP A 171 4.64 -3.47 -13.41
CA ASP A 171 4.72 -4.92 -13.22
C ASP A 171 3.55 -5.66 -13.88
N GLU A 172 2.33 -5.12 -13.79
CA GLU A 172 1.14 -5.67 -14.46
C GLU A 172 1.30 -5.65 -15.98
N ARG A 173 1.77 -4.52 -16.55
CA ARG A 173 2.07 -4.42 -17.99
C ARG A 173 3.17 -5.38 -18.42
N SER A 174 4.24 -5.47 -17.63
CA SER A 174 5.37 -6.37 -17.92
C SER A 174 4.94 -7.83 -17.89
N ARG A 175 4.03 -8.20 -16.97
CA ARG A 175 3.44 -9.53 -16.90
C ARG A 175 2.59 -9.84 -18.13
N LEU A 176 1.77 -8.90 -18.63
CA LEU A 176 1.01 -9.07 -19.87
C LEU A 176 1.92 -9.24 -21.09
N LEU A 177 2.98 -8.43 -21.20
CA LEU A 177 3.96 -8.52 -22.28
C LEU A 177 4.68 -9.86 -22.26
N LEU A 178 5.22 -10.26 -21.10
CA LEU A 178 5.92 -11.54 -20.95
C LEU A 178 5.01 -12.72 -21.30
N GLN A 179 3.76 -12.73 -20.83
CA GLN A 179 2.83 -13.82 -21.18
C GLN A 179 2.46 -13.80 -22.66
N THR A 180 2.39 -12.64 -23.28
CA THR A 180 2.16 -12.53 -24.73
C THR A 180 3.33 -13.10 -25.51
N GLU A 181 4.57 -12.78 -25.14
CA GLU A 181 5.78 -13.33 -25.76
C GLU A 181 5.89 -14.85 -25.59
N LEU A 182 5.49 -15.38 -24.42
CA LEU A 182 5.56 -16.82 -24.15
C LEU A 182 4.48 -17.61 -24.88
N GLU A 183 3.27 -17.08 -25.01
CA GLU A 183 2.12 -17.81 -25.54
C GLU A 183 1.88 -17.57 -27.04
N ASN A 184 1.89 -16.31 -27.48
CA ASN A 184 1.70 -15.95 -28.88
C ASN A 184 2.38 -14.59 -29.20
N PRO A 185 3.66 -14.60 -29.61
CA PRO A 185 4.38 -13.37 -29.96
C PRO A 185 3.68 -12.50 -31.02
N ALA A 186 2.92 -13.12 -31.93
CA ALA A 186 2.20 -12.38 -32.97
C ALA A 186 1.03 -11.55 -32.41
N ALA A 187 0.57 -11.85 -31.19
CA ALA A 187 -0.49 -11.10 -30.51
C ALA A 187 -0.01 -9.79 -29.86
N ILE A 188 1.28 -9.46 -29.93
CA ILE A 188 1.83 -8.22 -29.35
C ILE A 188 1.11 -6.97 -29.86
N VAL A 189 0.74 -6.94 -31.15
CA VAL A 189 0.01 -5.82 -31.76
C VAL A 189 -1.38 -5.68 -31.13
N ALA A 190 -2.08 -6.78 -30.85
CA ALA A 190 -3.39 -6.74 -30.21
C ALA A 190 -3.28 -6.25 -28.75
N LEU A 191 -2.21 -6.65 -28.04
CA LEU A 191 -1.93 -6.15 -26.70
C LEU A 191 -1.62 -4.65 -26.71
N GLU A 192 -0.79 -4.17 -27.64
CA GLU A 192 -0.50 -2.74 -27.78
C GLU A 192 -1.77 -1.93 -28.11
N GLN A 193 -2.64 -2.44 -28.96
CA GLN A 193 -3.94 -1.82 -29.25
C GLN A 193 -4.82 -1.73 -27.99
N PHE A 194 -4.89 -2.81 -27.21
CA PHE A 194 -5.61 -2.81 -25.93
C PHE A 194 -5.03 -1.78 -24.95
N LEU A 195 -3.70 -1.77 -24.77
CA LEU A 195 -3.00 -0.85 -23.89
C LEU A 195 -3.19 0.62 -24.31
N ASN A 196 -3.23 0.91 -25.61
CA ASN A 196 -3.44 2.26 -26.15
C ASN A 196 -4.92 2.66 -26.25
N THR A 197 -5.87 1.81 -25.83
CA THR A 197 -7.29 2.16 -25.85
C THR A 197 -7.55 3.30 -24.86
N ASP A 198 -8.35 4.29 -25.28
CA ASP A 198 -8.77 5.40 -24.41
C ASP A 198 -9.47 4.86 -23.16
N LEU A 199 -9.02 5.32 -21.99
CA LEU A 199 -9.46 4.76 -20.71
C LEU A 199 -10.96 4.97 -20.48
N LEU A 200 -11.50 6.14 -20.81
CA LEU A 200 -12.92 6.43 -20.61
C LEU A 200 -13.80 5.56 -21.53
N SER A 201 -13.36 5.38 -22.77
CA SER A 201 -14.01 4.51 -23.76
C SER A 201 -13.99 3.06 -23.30
N TYR A 202 -12.84 2.58 -22.80
CA TYR A 202 -12.72 1.23 -22.24
C TYR A 202 -13.63 1.01 -21.02
N LEU A 203 -13.70 1.97 -20.09
CA LEU A 203 -14.53 1.84 -18.89
C LEU A 203 -16.03 1.84 -19.21
N ARG A 204 -16.44 2.54 -20.28
CA ARG A 204 -17.82 2.51 -20.77
C ARG A 204 -18.19 1.17 -21.40
N GLU A 205 -17.32 0.64 -22.25
CA GLU A 205 -17.54 -0.61 -22.99
C GLU A 205 -16.25 -1.46 -23.00
N PRO A 206 -15.99 -2.26 -21.95
CA PRO A 206 -14.73 -3.00 -21.86
C PRO A 206 -14.69 -4.21 -22.79
N ARG A 207 -15.85 -4.86 -23.01
CA ARG A 207 -15.94 -6.15 -23.71
C ARG A 207 -15.33 -6.15 -25.13
N PRO A 208 -15.59 -5.17 -26.01
CA PRO A 208 -15.02 -5.19 -27.35
C PRO A 208 -13.49 -5.21 -27.36
N ALA A 209 -12.86 -4.40 -26.51
CA ALA A 209 -11.41 -4.33 -26.39
C ALA A 209 -10.82 -5.63 -25.79
N GLU A 210 -11.46 -6.16 -24.74
CA GLU A 210 -11.04 -7.42 -24.13
C GLU A 210 -11.19 -8.62 -25.07
N GLU A 211 -12.32 -8.74 -25.77
CA GLU A 211 -12.58 -9.82 -26.72
C GLU A 211 -11.65 -9.75 -27.93
N GLN A 212 -11.32 -8.54 -28.42
CA GLN A 212 -10.36 -8.36 -29.50
C GLN A 212 -8.96 -8.88 -29.09
N LEU A 213 -8.53 -8.59 -27.87
CA LEU A 213 -7.27 -9.12 -27.33
C LEU A 213 -7.35 -10.64 -27.19
N LEU A 214 -8.37 -11.15 -26.50
CA LEU A 214 -8.53 -12.57 -26.18
C LEU A 214 -8.68 -13.45 -27.44
N LYS A 215 -9.24 -12.94 -28.54
CA LYS A 215 -9.29 -13.67 -29.83
C LYS A 215 -7.90 -14.05 -30.37
N SER A 216 -6.87 -13.32 -29.97
CA SER A 216 -5.49 -13.59 -30.37
C SER A 216 -4.83 -14.70 -29.54
N PHE A 217 -5.49 -15.22 -28.51
CA PHE A 217 -4.98 -16.25 -27.62
C PHE A 217 -5.91 -17.47 -27.59
N SER A 218 -5.37 -18.66 -27.82
CA SER A 218 -6.11 -19.92 -27.74
C SER A 218 -6.02 -20.58 -26.36
N ASN A 219 -5.14 -20.09 -25.48
CA ASN A 219 -4.80 -20.71 -24.22
C ASN A 219 -5.48 -20.00 -23.03
N GLN A 220 -5.95 -20.80 -22.06
CA GLN A 220 -6.62 -20.30 -20.86
C GLN A 220 -5.67 -19.64 -19.85
N SER A 221 -4.35 -19.86 -19.92
CA SER A 221 -3.42 -19.24 -18.98
C SER A 221 -3.34 -17.73 -19.14
N PHE A 222 -3.17 -17.23 -20.37
CA PHE A 222 -3.22 -15.79 -20.64
C PHE A 222 -4.56 -15.20 -20.23
N GLU A 223 -5.68 -15.83 -20.60
CA GLU A 223 -7.01 -15.33 -20.25
C GLU A 223 -7.17 -15.16 -18.73
N ARG A 224 -6.69 -16.12 -17.93
CA ARG A 224 -6.75 -16.02 -16.46
C ARG A 224 -5.87 -14.90 -15.94
N ALA A 225 -4.64 -14.77 -16.43
CA ALA A 225 -3.74 -13.69 -15.99
C ALA A 225 -4.26 -12.32 -16.39
N PHE A 226 -4.82 -12.20 -17.60
CA PHE A 226 -5.47 -10.99 -18.08
C PHE A 226 -6.65 -10.58 -17.20
N ARG A 227 -7.58 -11.52 -16.94
CA ARG A 227 -8.74 -11.26 -16.07
C ARG A 227 -8.33 -10.93 -14.63
N ASP A 228 -7.28 -11.56 -14.12
CA ASP A 228 -6.70 -11.27 -12.80
C ASP A 228 -6.19 -9.82 -12.74
N ILE A 229 -5.42 -9.39 -13.74
CA ILE A 229 -4.90 -8.01 -13.83
C ILE A 229 -6.04 -6.99 -13.96
N VAL A 230 -7.00 -7.21 -14.86
CA VAL A 230 -8.13 -6.29 -15.03
C VAL A 230 -8.94 -6.13 -13.74
N ARG A 231 -9.14 -7.23 -12.98
CA ARG A 231 -9.93 -7.22 -11.73
C ARG A 231 -9.22 -6.63 -10.53
N ASN A 232 -7.90 -6.69 -10.49
CA ASN A 232 -7.10 -6.25 -9.35
C ASN A 232 -6.38 -4.91 -9.57
N SER A 233 -6.41 -4.38 -10.79
CA SER A 233 -5.79 -3.10 -11.15
C SER A 233 -6.70 -1.91 -10.87
N LEU A 234 -6.17 -0.71 -11.12
CA LEU A 234 -6.94 0.54 -11.05
C LEU A 234 -8.16 0.54 -11.98
N LEU A 235 -8.18 -0.30 -13.03
CA LEU A 235 -9.32 -0.42 -13.95
C LEU A 235 -10.59 -0.87 -13.22
N ALA A 236 -10.48 -1.81 -12.28
CA ALA A 236 -11.61 -2.29 -11.50
C ALA A 236 -12.11 -1.21 -10.51
N ASP A 237 -11.19 -0.48 -9.89
CA ASP A 237 -11.54 0.66 -9.01
C ASP A 237 -12.21 1.77 -9.82
N ALA A 238 -11.66 2.08 -10.99
CA ALA A 238 -12.19 3.07 -11.92
C ALA A 238 -13.58 2.69 -12.41
N GLY A 239 -13.81 1.44 -12.81
CA GLY A 239 -15.14 0.98 -13.25
C GLY A 239 -16.20 0.98 -12.16
N ARG A 240 -15.81 0.88 -10.87
CA ARG A 240 -16.72 1.05 -9.74
C ARG A 240 -17.05 2.51 -9.46
N LEU A 241 -16.08 3.39 -9.64
CA LEU A 241 -16.23 4.83 -9.42
C LEU A 241 -16.97 5.51 -10.57
N LEU A 242 -16.56 5.23 -11.81
CA LEU A 242 -17.02 5.88 -13.04
C LEU A 242 -18.28 5.16 -13.55
N THR A 243 -19.41 5.42 -12.90
CA THR A 243 -20.73 4.98 -13.37
C THR A 243 -21.02 5.56 -14.77
N PRO A 244 -21.87 4.92 -15.59
CA PRO A 244 -22.23 5.44 -16.91
C PRO A 244 -22.73 6.90 -16.86
N GLU A 245 -23.54 7.24 -15.86
CA GLU A 245 -24.08 8.59 -15.64
C GLU A 245 -22.97 9.60 -15.29
N PHE A 246 -22.05 9.21 -14.39
CA PHE A 246 -20.92 10.06 -14.02
C PHE A 246 -19.97 10.28 -15.20
N MET A 247 -19.67 9.22 -15.97
CA MET A 247 -18.86 9.32 -17.19
C MET A 247 -19.49 10.24 -18.23
N GLN A 248 -20.80 10.14 -18.44
CA GLN A 248 -21.52 11.02 -19.35
C GLN A 248 -21.43 12.47 -18.90
N THR A 249 -21.58 12.73 -17.61
CA THR A 249 -21.46 14.08 -17.03
C THR A 249 -20.05 14.66 -17.22
N LEU A 250 -19.00 13.87 -16.96
CA LEU A 250 -17.62 14.27 -17.21
C LEU A 250 -17.35 14.58 -18.69
N HIS A 251 -17.91 13.77 -19.58
CA HIS A 251 -17.77 13.95 -21.03
C HIS A 251 -18.47 15.22 -21.52
N ASP A 252 -19.73 15.43 -21.13
CA ASP A 252 -20.56 16.55 -21.59
C ASP A 252 -20.03 17.90 -21.08
N ALA A 253 -19.50 17.91 -19.85
CA ALA A 253 -18.82 19.08 -19.29
C ALA A 253 -17.36 19.24 -19.77
N LYS A 254 -16.87 18.37 -20.67
CA LYS A 254 -15.48 18.38 -21.19
C LYS A 254 -14.41 18.35 -20.10
N LEU A 255 -14.70 17.65 -19.02
CA LEU A 255 -13.84 17.51 -17.85
C LEU A 255 -12.76 16.43 -18.06
N TRP A 256 -12.99 15.50 -18.98
CA TRP A 256 -12.03 14.47 -19.39
C TRP A 256 -11.20 14.89 -20.62
N PRO A 257 -9.88 14.56 -20.69
CA PRO A 257 -9.08 14.04 -19.59
C PRO A 257 -8.86 15.10 -18.51
N MET A 258 -8.74 14.64 -17.27
CA MET A 258 -8.44 15.50 -16.13
C MET A 258 -6.95 15.85 -16.13
N GLN A 259 -6.61 16.98 -15.50
CA GLN A 259 -5.22 17.32 -15.26
C GLN A 259 -4.57 16.24 -14.39
N MET A 260 -3.26 16.04 -14.57
CA MET A 260 -2.50 15.11 -13.74
C MET A 260 -2.47 15.58 -12.29
N MET A 261 -2.81 14.67 -11.37
CA MET A 261 -2.91 14.94 -9.94
C MET A 261 -2.23 13.84 -9.13
N ASP A 262 -1.69 14.18 -7.97
CA ASP A 262 -1.25 13.19 -6.98
C ASP A 262 -1.64 13.63 -5.57
N MET A 263 -1.87 12.67 -4.69
CA MET A 263 -2.24 12.95 -3.31
C MET A 263 -0.96 13.12 -2.47
N GLU A 264 -0.66 14.35 -2.09
CA GLU A 264 0.53 14.67 -1.28
C GLU A 264 0.36 14.21 0.16
N ALA A 265 -0.80 14.52 0.73
CA ALA A 265 -1.11 14.22 2.12
C ALA A 265 -2.61 14.02 2.29
N MET A 266 -2.95 13.07 3.16
CA MET A 266 -4.31 12.83 3.61
C MET A 266 -4.29 12.55 5.10
N SER A 267 -4.99 13.37 5.87
CA SER A 267 -5.17 13.18 7.31
C SER A 267 -6.61 12.76 7.57
N LEU A 268 -6.79 11.69 8.36
CA LEU A 268 -8.09 11.15 8.72
C LEU A 268 -8.32 11.35 10.22
N GLU A 269 -9.43 12.00 10.53
CA GLU A 269 -9.96 12.12 11.89
C GLU A 269 -11.27 11.34 11.97
N VAL A 270 -11.48 10.60 13.07
CA VAL A 270 -12.72 9.85 13.29
C VAL A 270 -13.91 10.81 13.34
N GLY A 271 -14.93 10.55 12.52
CA GLY A 271 -16.15 11.33 12.46
C GLY A 271 -17.14 10.98 13.56
N GLY A 272 -18.33 11.61 13.51
CA GLY A 272 -19.38 11.41 14.51
C GLY A 272 -20.13 10.08 14.42
N ALA A 273 -19.87 9.24 13.42
CA ALA A 273 -20.54 7.96 13.18
C ALA A 273 -19.54 6.89 12.71
N ALA A 274 -19.90 5.61 12.83
CA ALA A 274 -19.07 4.49 12.40
C ALA A 274 -18.75 4.56 10.90
N GLU A 275 -17.50 4.29 10.51
CA GLU A 275 -16.99 4.36 9.13
C GLU A 275 -17.04 5.76 8.47
N TRP A 276 -17.38 6.81 9.23
CA TRP A 276 -17.33 8.20 8.78
C TRP A 276 -16.08 8.88 9.31
N TYR A 277 -15.43 9.66 8.45
CA TYR A 277 -14.19 10.37 8.76
C TYR A 277 -14.24 11.81 8.29
N ARG A 278 -13.62 12.71 9.05
CA ARG A 278 -13.23 14.02 8.56
C ARG A 278 -11.85 13.87 7.93
N VAL A 279 -11.78 14.14 6.64
CA VAL A 279 -10.58 13.95 5.84
C VAL A 279 -10.07 15.32 5.40
N LYS A 280 -8.82 15.62 5.73
CA LYS A 280 -8.09 16.78 5.20
C LYS A 280 -7.14 16.32 4.12
N VAL A 281 -7.29 16.88 2.93
CA VAL A 281 -6.62 16.40 1.71
C VAL A 281 -5.77 17.51 1.14
N LYS A 282 -4.55 17.17 0.75
CA LYS A 282 -3.66 18.00 -0.07
C LYS A 282 -3.34 17.25 -1.35
N VAL A 283 -3.80 17.78 -2.47
CA VAL A 283 -3.54 17.26 -3.83
C VAL A 283 -2.53 18.18 -4.51
N VAL A 284 -1.60 17.62 -5.27
CA VAL A 284 -0.69 18.37 -6.14
C VAL A 284 -1.18 18.26 -7.57
N LEU A 285 -1.35 19.39 -8.23
CA LEU A 285 -1.63 19.51 -9.66
C LEU A 285 -0.30 19.71 -10.40
N PHE A 286 -0.05 18.95 -11.46
CA PHE A 286 1.16 19.05 -12.26
C PHE A 286 0.94 19.87 -13.53
N MET A 287 1.92 20.73 -13.86
CA MET A 287 1.93 21.61 -15.02
C MET A 287 3.32 21.61 -15.66
N ARG A 288 3.40 21.94 -16.94
CA ARG A 288 4.67 22.13 -17.64
C ARG A 288 5.37 23.41 -17.15
N ALA A 289 6.68 23.38 -16.88
CA ALA A 289 7.46 24.62 -16.77
C ALA A 289 7.65 25.22 -18.16
N VAL A 290 7.30 26.51 -18.29
CA VAL A 290 7.54 27.31 -19.49
C VAL A 290 8.91 27.97 -19.35
#